data_AF-A0A089JIN7-F1
#
_entry.id   AF-A0A089JIN7-F1
#
_cell.length_a   1.000
_cell.length_b   1.000
_cell.length_c   1.000
_cell.angle_alpha   90.00
_cell.angle_beta   90.00
_cell.angle_gamma   90.00
#
_symmetry.space_group_name_H-M   'P 1'
#
loop_
_entity.id
_entity.type
_entity.pdbx_description
1 polymer ?
#
loop_
_entity_poly.entity_id
_entity_poly.type
_entity_poly.pdbx_seq_one_letter_code
_entity_poly.pdbx_strand_id
1 'polypeptide(L)'
;MDELITQLQLLTKDILERLNDADYEELEVFVEERQQLIDDMTRQLSSNPARESQKVEIARIVERDTEITARMNVLRLEAQDWLQKRNQAKAQRNAYEAGYTPDSFLMDRKK
;
A
#
# COMPACT_ATOMS: atom_id res chain seq x y z
N MET A 1 5.79 -0.28 -28.69
CA MET A 1 4.85 -1.21 -28.04
C MET A 1 5.59 -2.40 -27.45
N ASP A 2 6.31 -3.20 -28.24
CA ASP A 2 7.02 -4.39 -27.72
C ASP A 2 8.04 -4.04 -26.61
N GLU A 3 8.73 -2.92 -26.75
CA GLU A 3 9.64 -2.40 -25.72
C GLU A 3 8.91 -2.03 -24.42
N LEU A 4 7.76 -1.35 -24.51
CA LEU A 4 6.94 -0.98 -23.35
C LEU A 4 6.42 -2.23 -22.62
N ILE A 5 5.98 -3.25 -23.37
CA ILE A 5 5.56 -4.53 -22.79
C ILE A 5 6.72 -5.22 -22.09
N THR A 6 7.93 -5.16 -22.68
CA THR A 6 9.13 -5.73 -22.06
C THR A 6 9.50 -5.00 -20.77
N GLN A 7 9.45 -3.67 -20.77
CA GLN A 7 9.70 -2.86 -19.57
C GLN A 7 8.67 -3.16 -18.48
N LEU A 8 7.39 -3.24 -18.84
CA LEU A 8 6.31 -3.61 -17.91
C LEU A 8 6.53 -5.01 -17.33
N GLN A 9 6.92 -5.98 -18.15
CA GLN A 9 7.22 -7.33 -17.69
C GLN A 9 8.41 -7.37 -16.73
N LEU A 10 9.48 -6.62 -17.00
CA LEU A 10 10.64 -6.52 -16.11
C LEU A 10 10.27 -5.87 -14.79
N LEU A 11 9.52 -4.77 -14.83
CA LEU A 11 9.02 -4.07 -13.64
C LEU A 11 8.15 -4.99 -12.77
N THR A 12 7.20 -5.70 -13.38
CA THR A 12 6.37 -6.69 -12.69
C THR A 12 7.20 -7.84 -12.12
N LYS A 13 8.21 -8.32 -12.85
CA LYS A 13 9.07 -9.40 -12.37
C LYS A 13 9.90 -8.96 -11.16
N ASP A 14 10.51 -7.78 -11.23
CA ASP A 14 11.33 -7.25 -10.14
C ASP A 14 10.54 -7.14 -8.84
N ILE A 15 9.35 -6.53 -8.87
CA ILE A 15 8.53 -6.40 -7.67
C ILE A 15 8.06 -7.76 -7.14
N LEU A 16 7.77 -8.73 -8.00
CA LEU A 16 7.36 -10.08 -7.58
C LEU A 16 8.49 -10.81 -6.87
N GLU A 17 9.74 -10.66 -7.31
CA GLU A 17 10.91 -11.31 -6.68
C GLU A 17 11.14 -10.83 -5.24
N ARG A 18 10.78 -9.58 -4.93
CA ARG A 18 10.91 -8.97 -3.61
C ARG A 18 9.59 -8.65 -2.92
N LEU A 19 8.47 -9.22 -3.39
CA LEU A 19 7.12 -8.78 -2.98
C LEU A 19 6.87 -8.89 -1.48
N ASN A 20 7.39 -9.93 -0.85
CA ASN A 20 7.21 -10.14 0.59
C ASN A 20 8.04 -9.18 1.45
N ASP A 21 9.17 -8.72 0.92
CA ASP A 21 10.08 -7.80 1.60
C ASP A 21 9.75 -6.34 1.27
N ALA A 22 9.02 -6.10 0.17
CA ALA A 22 8.61 -4.78 -0.26
C ALA A 22 7.72 -4.10 0.78
N ASP A 23 8.06 -2.84 1.10
CA ASP A 23 7.23 -1.98 1.92
C ASP A 23 6.20 -1.19 1.10
N TYR A 24 5.46 -0.29 1.77
CA TYR A 24 4.42 0.47 1.10
C TYR A 24 4.97 1.53 0.13
N GLU A 25 6.15 2.10 0.41
CA GLU A 25 6.77 3.14 -0.42
C GLU A 25 7.28 2.52 -1.72
N GLU A 26 7.92 1.35 -1.62
CA GLU A 26 8.36 0.59 -2.80
C GLU A 26 7.20 0.16 -3.68
N LEU A 27 6.07 -0.25 -3.09
CA LEU A 27 4.86 -0.59 -3.83
C LEU A 27 4.17 0.63 -4.45
N GLU A 28 4.25 1.80 -3.80
CA GLU A 28 3.76 3.07 -4.36
C GLU A 28 4.57 3.46 -5.61
N VAL A 29 5.90 3.47 -5.50
CA VAL A 29 6.80 3.74 -6.64
C VAL A 29 6.55 2.77 -7.80
N PHE A 30 6.41 1.47 -7.50
CA PHE A 30 6.07 0.47 -8.51
C PHE A 30 4.76 0.81 -9.25
N VAL A 31 3.72 1.21 -8.54
CA VAL A 31 2.42 1.58 -9.16
C VAL A 31 2.57 2.82 -10.03
N GLU A 32 3.34 3.82 -9.58
CA GLU A 32 3.59 5.04 -10.36
C GLU A 32 4.35 4.75 -11.66
N GLU A 33 5.43 3.98 -11.59
CA GLU A 33 6.21 3.56 -12.76
C GLU A 33 5.36 2.73 -13.72
N ARG A 34 4.57 1.81 -13.16
CA ARG A 34 3.63 0.99 -13.95
C ARG A 34 2.60 1.86 -14.67
N GLN A 35 2.06 2.88 -14.00
CA GLN A 35 1.06 3.77 -14.60
C GLN A 35 1.65 4.53 -15.79
N GLN A 36 2.89 5.02 -15.68
CA GLN A 36 3.57 5.71 -16.78
C GLN A 36 3.67 4.82 -18.02
N LEU A 37 4.07 3.55 -17.85
CA LEU A 37 4.15 2.58 -18.94
C LEU A 37 2.77 2.30 -19.57
N ILE A 38 1.73 2.13 -18.75
CA ILE A 38 0.35 1.91 -19.23
C ILE A 38 -0.16 3.13 -20.01
N ASP A 39 0.14 4.33 -19.57
CA ASP A 39 -0.25 5.56 -20.26
C ASP A 39 0.43 5.67 -21.63
N ASP A 40 1.72 5.35 -21.71
CA ASP A 40 2.46 5.28 -22.98
C ASP A 40 1.91 4.21 -23.93
N MET A 41 1.58 3.02 -23.40
CA MET A 41 0.94 1.96 -24.18
C MET A 41 -0.42 2.41 -24.70
N THR A 42 -1.23 3.06 -23.87
CA THR A 42 -2.56 3.56 -24.24
C THR A 42 -2.47 4.61 -25.35
N ARG A 43 -1.50 5.53 -25.29
CA ARG A 43 -1.21 6.49 -26.36
C ARG A 43 -0.88 5.79 -27.69
N GLN A 44 -0.07 4.73 -27.65
CA GLN A 44 0.28 3.97 -28.86
C GLN A 44 -0.91 3.18 -29.42
N LEU A 45 -1.73 2.56 -28.54
CA LEU A 45 -2.93 1.81 -28.92
C LEU A 45 -3.98 2.67 -29.62
N SER A 46 -4.02 3.96 -29.28
CA SER A 46 -4.94 4.92 -29.90
C SER A 46 -4.71 5.08 -31.42
N SER A 47 -3.47 4.87 -31.87
CA SER A 47 -3.07 5.00 -33.29
C SER A 47 -2.82 3.65 -33.96
N ASN A 48 -2.49 2.62 -33.20
CA ASN A 48 -2.14 1.30 -33.72
C ASN A 48 -2.62 0.18 -32.78
N PRO A 49 -3.63 -0.61 -33.19
CA PRO A 49 -4.14 -1.71 -32.37
C PRO A 49 -3.06 -2.73 -32.02
N ALA A 50 -3.13 -3.30 -30.80
CA ALA A 50 -2.23 -4.37 -30.39
C ALA A 50 -2.38 -5.62 -31.27
N ARG A 51 -1.24 -6.22 -31.59
CA ARG A 51 -1.16 -7.54 -32.21
C ARG A 51 -1.58 -8.61 -31.20
N GLU A 52 -1.98 -9.77 -31.71
CA GLU A 52 -2.44 -10.86 -30.83
C GLU A 52 -1.34 -11.34 -29.88
N SER A 53 -0.09 -11.43 -30.35
CA SER A 53 1.06 -11.76 -29.48
C SER A 53 1.24 -10.76 -28.34
N GLN A 54 1.05 -9.47 -28.60
CA GLN A 54 1.18 -8.41 -27.58
C GLN A 54 0.08 -8.53 -26.52
N LYS A 55 -1.16 -8.84 -26.93
CA LYS A 55 -2.26 -9.07 -25.99
C LYS A 55 -2.00 -10.26 -25.09
N VAL A 56 -1.45 -11.36 -25.63
CA VAL A 56 -1.10 -12.55 -24.84
C VAL A 56 -0.06 -12.21 -23.78
N GLU A 57 0.99 -11.46 -24.12
CA GLU A 57 1.98 -11.04 -23.12
C GLU A 57 1.40 -10.10 -22.07
N ILE A 58 0.56 -9.13 -22.46
CA ILE A 58 -0.15 -8.26 -21.52
C ILE A 58 -1.04 -9.08 -20.56
N ALA A 59 -1.77 -10.07 -21.08
CA ALA A 59 -2.63 -10.93 -20.26
C ALA A 59 -1.83 -11.69 -19.20
N ARG A 60 -0.66 -12.24 -19.56
CA ARG A 60 0.24 -12.92 -18.60
C ARG A 60 0.74 -11.99 -17.50
N ILE A 61 1.00 -10.73 -17.83
CA ILE A 61 1.40 -9.72 -16.82
C ILE A 61 0.23 -9.47 -15.86
N VAL A 62 -0.98 -9.25 -16.39
CA VAL A 62 -2.19 -8.99 -15.59
C VAL A 62 -2.53 -10.15 -14.65
N GLU A 63 -2.29 -11.40 -15.04
CA GLU A 63 -2.51 -12.56 -14.16
C GLU A 63 -1.72 -12.47 -12.85
N ARG A 64 -0.57 -11.78 -12.85
CA ARG A 64 0.28 -11.60 -11.67
C ARG A 64 -0.20 -10.51 -10.72
N ASP A 65 -1.09 -9.61 -11.16
CA ASP A 65 -1.56 -8.49 -10.35
C ASP A 65 -2.29 -8.94 -9.07
N THR A 66 -2.85 -10.15 -9.08
CA THR A 66 -3.53 -10.73 -7.91
C THR A 66 -2.56 -10.90 -6.74
N GLU A 67 -1.33 -11.33 -7.00
CA GLU A 67 -0.30 -11.52 -5.97
C GLU A 67 0.10 -10.17 -5.35
N ILE A 68 0.34 -9.17 -6.20
CA ILE A 68 0.73 -7.82 -5.80
C ILE A 68 -0.38 -7.16 -4.98
N THR A 69 -1.63 -7.25 -5.45
CA THR A 69 -2.80 -6.68 -4.76
C THR A 69 -3.05 -7.36 -3.42
N ALA A 70 -2.78 -8.66 -3.31
CA ALA A 70 -2.88 -9.38 -2.04
C ALA A 70 -1.86 -8.83 -1.02
N ARG A 71 -0.61 -8.61 -1.43
CA ARG A 71 0.42 -8.00 -0.56
C ARG A 71 0.05 -6.60 -0.09
N MET A 72 -0.42 -5.74 -1.00
CA MET A 72 -0.91 -4.40 -0.65
C MET A 72 -2.04 -4.45 0.39
N ASN A 73 -2.95 -5.43 0.27
CA ASN A 73 -4.01 -5.61 1.26
C ASN A 73 -3.49 -6.08 2.62
N VAL A 74 -2.46 -6.94 2.66
CA VAL A 74 -1.81 -7.33 3.92
C VAL A 74 -1.26 -6.10 4.64
N LEU A 75 -0.48 -5.27 3.95
CA LEU A 75 0.06 -4.03 4.52
C LEU A 75 -1.05 -3.08 5.01
N ARG A 76 -2.13 -2.94 4.25
CA ARG A 76 -3.30 -2.15 4.65
C ARG A 76 -3.93 -2.67 5.95
N LEU A 77 -4.08 -3.98 6.08
CA LEU A 77 -4.66 -4.61 7.28
C LEU A 77 -3.73 -4.48 8.49
N GLU A 78 -2.42 -4.62 8.30
CA GLU A 78 -1.43 -4.39 9.35
C GLU A 78 -1.50 -2.96 9.87
N ALA A 79 -1.51 -1.96 8.98
CA ALA A 79 -1.64 -0.56 9.36
C ALA A 79 -2.95 -0.28 10.13
N GLN A 80 -4.05 -0.92 9.72
CA GLN A 80 -5.34 -0.82 10.41
C GLN A 80 -5.28 -1.42 11.83
N ASP A 81 -4.68 -2.59 12.00
CA ASP A 81 -4.51 -3.24 13.30
C ASP A 81 -3.63 -2.40 14.26
N TRP A 82 -2.52 -1.84 13.74
CA TRP A 82 -1.67 -0.91 14.50
C TRP A 82 -2.44 0.31 15.01
N LEU A 83 -3.28 0.90 14.15
CA LEU A 83 -4.11 2.04 14.54
C LEU A 83 -5.13 1.67 15.62
N GLN A 84 -5.75 0.49 15.52
CA GLN A 84 -6.70 0.00 16.52
C GLN A 84 -6.03 -0.25 17.87
N LYS A 85 -4.88 -0.93 17.90
CA LYS A 85 -4.09 -1.17 19.12
C LYS A 85 -3.69 0.14 19.79
N ARG A 86 -3.27 1.15 19.02
CA ARG A 86 -2.95 2.48 19.55
C ARG A 86 -4.15 3.16 20.21
N ASN A 87 -5.32 3.07 19.58
CA ASN A 87 -6.54 3.66 20.13
C ASN A 87 -6.97 2.95 21.43
N GLN A 88 -6.86 1.62 21.49
CA GLN A 88 -7.11 0.85 22.70
C GLN A 88 -6.15 1.22 23.84
N ALA A 89 -4.85 1.34 23.55
CA ALA A 89 -3.86 1.76 24.54
C ALA A 89 -4.14 3.17 25.11
N LYS A 90 -4.57 4.12 24.25
CA LYS A 90 -5.00 5.46 24.71
C LYS A 90 -6.25 5.39 25.58
N ALA A 91 -7.25 4.58 25.21
CA ALA A 91 -8.47 4.41 25.99
C ALA A 91 -8.19 3.79 27.37
N GLN A 92 -7.30 2.79 27.43
CA GLN A 92 -6.86 2.20 28.70
C GLN A 92 -6.11 3.22 29.56
N ARG A 93 -5.17 3.99 28.98
CA ARG A 93 -4.46 5.05 29.72
C ARG A 93 -5.42 6.11 30.28
N ASN A 94 -6.40 6.55 29.50
CA ASN A 94 -7.42 7.50 29.96
C ASN A 94 -8.28 6.92 31.10
N ALA A 95 -8.61 5.62 31.07
CA ALA A 95 -9.37 4.98 32.14
C ALA A 95 -8.56 4.85 33.46
N TYR A 96 -7.25 4.60 33.37
CA TYR A 96 -6.37 4.57 34.53
C TYR A 96 -6.04 5.98 35.08
N GLU A 97 -5.82 6.98 34.21
CA GLU A 97 -5.59 8.37 34.64
C GLU A 97 -6.86 9.04 35.19
N ALA A 98 -8.06 8.71 34.68
CA ALA A 98 -9.33 9.20 35.23
C ALA A 98 -9.66 8.64 36.63
N GLY A 99 -9.08 7.49 37.01
CA GLY A 99 -9.17 6.91 38.34
C GLY A 99 -8.18 7.51 39.36
N TYR A 100 -7.21 8.29 38.90
CA TYR A 100 -6.24 9.01 39.73
C TYR A 100 -6.47 10.52 39.62
N THR A 101 -7.69 10.95 39.95
CA THR A 101 -7.87 12.27 40.54
C THR A 101 -7.78 12.07 42.06
N PRO A 102 -6.61 12.23 42.70
CA PRO A 102 -6.63 12.50 44.12
C PRO A 102 -7.37 13.81 44.24
N ASP A 103 -8.56 13.73 44.79
CA ASP A 103 -9.28 14.80 45.46
C ASP A 103 -8.29 15.88 45.90
N SER A 104 -8.08 16.89 45.06
CA SER A 104 -7.22 18.02 45.34
C SER A 104 -8.02 18.92 46.28
N PHE A 105 -8.23 18.44 47.50
CA PHE A 105 -8.60 19.26 48.64
C PHE A 105 -7.43 20.18 48.92
N LEU A 106 -7.46 21.32 48.23
CA LEU A 106 -6.69 22.50 48.54
C LEU A 106 -7.02 22.88 50.00
N MET A 107 -6.18 22.43 50.93
CA MET A 107 -6.27 22.86 52.33
C MET A 107 -5.98 24.36 52.40
N ASP A 108 -7.03 25.17 52.48
CA ASP A 108 -6.92 26.58 52.87
C ASP A 108 -6.58 26.63 54.36
N ARG A 109 -5.30 26.75 54.69
CA ARG A 109 -4.87 27.10 56.05
C ARG A 109 -5.00 28.61 56.24
N LYS A 110 -6.11 29.00 56.85
CA LYS A 110 -6.23 30.26 57.59
C LYS A 110 -6.54 29.99 59.06
N LYS A 111 -5.50 30.04 59.90
CA LYS A 111 -5.39 30.87 61.10
C LYS A 111 -4.09 30.58 61.84
#